data_AF-A0A9P8SPQ6-F1
#
_entry.id   AF-A0A9P8SPQ6-F1
#
_cell.length_a   1.000
_cell.length_b   1.000
_cell.length_c   1.000
_cell.angle_alpha   90.00
_cell.angle_beta   90.00
_cell.angle_gamma   90.00
#
_symmetry.space_group_name_H-M   'P 1'
#
loop_
_entity.id
_entity.type
_entity.pdbx_description
1 polymer ?
#
loop_
_entity_poly.entity_id
_entity_poly.type
_entity_poly.pdbx_seq_one_letter_code
_entity_poly.pdbx_strand_id
1 'polypeptide(L)'
;MSTYLITGASRGLGLALAHHLANLPGSSVGTIFATSRSEHPNLQELSQQFDRVKRDDLTETFHTNVTGTHNVTRAFLPLLREGRKKLVVNISTTLGSMTLAPVYKGSPTPAYKITKAALNMLTVQYAQDYASEGFTFLAVSPGWLQTDMGGSRADLPPATGAQGVLDIVQKTTPSQNGKALNIHVPGWEENEGLNQYDGKEVPW
;
A
#
# COMPACT_ATOMS: atom_id res chain seq x y z
N MET A 1 -12.69 -22.87 -11.47
CA MET A 1 -12.99 -21.59 -10.81
C MET A 1 -12.28 -20.47 -11.57
N SER A 2 -13.06 -19.56 -12.16
CA SER A 2 -12.58 -18.47 -13.04
C SER A 2 -12.50 -17.14 -12.29
N THR A 3 -11.60 -16.26 -12.74
CA THR A 3 -11.45 -14.88 -12.23
C THR A 3 -11.90 -13.89 -13.30
N TYR A 4 -12.64 -12.85 -12.89
CA TYR A 4 -13.19 -11.84 -13.80
C TYR A 4 -12.71 -10.43 -13.43
N LEU A 5 -12.47 -9.59 -14.44
CA LEU A 5 -12.26 -8.15 -14.30
C LEU A 5 -13.38 -7.42 -15.04
N ILE A 6 -14.04 -6.49 -14.37
CA ILE A 6 -15.13 -5.67 -14.91
C ILE A 6 -14.75 -4.20 -14.73
N THR A 7 -14.52 -3.51 -15.83
CA THR A 7 -14.28 -2.07 -15.83
C THR A 7 -15.59 -1.31 -16.02
N GLY A 8 -15.83 -0.26 -15.22
CA GLY A 8 -17.08 0.49 -15.26
C GLY A 8 -18.25 -0.21 -14.55
N ALA A 9 -17.99 -0.81 -13.39
CA ALA A 9 -18.93 -1.64 -12.66
C ALA A 9 -19.87 -0.88 -11.69
N SER A 10 -19.85 0.47 -11.69
CA SER A 10 -20.63 1.25 -10.70
C SER A 10 -22.14 1.28 -10.96
N ARG A 11 -22.58 1.06 -12.19
CA ARG A 11 -24.00 1.08 -12.59
C ARG A 11 -24.23 0.33 -13.91
N GLY A 12 -25.50 0.19 -14.30
CA GLY A 12 -25.90 -0.37 -15.59
C GLY A 12 -25.37 -1.79 -15.79
N LEU A 13 -24.91 -2.09 -16.99
CA LEU A 13 -24.48 -3.45 -17.37
C LEU A 13 -23.31 -3.97 -16.53
N GLY A 14 -22.30 -3.14 -16.24
CA GLY A 14 -21.13 -3.56 -15.48
C GLY A 14 -21.49 -4.00 -14.05
N LEU A 15 -22.38 -3.25 -13.39
CA LEU A 15 -22.90 -3.61 -12.07
C LEU A 15 -23.74 -4.89 -12.12
N ALA A 16 -24.67 -4.99 -13.09
CA ALA A 16 -25.51 -6.17 -13.27
C ALA A 16 -24.69 -7.45 -13.53
N LEU A 17 -23.63 -7.33 -14.34
CA LEU A 17 -22.69 -8.42 -14.60
C LEU A 17 -21.95 -8.84 -13.32
N ALA A 18 -21.50 -7.88 -12.51
CA ALA A 18 -20.85 -8.15 -11.23
C ALA A 18 -21.79 -8.89 -10.27
N HIS A 19 -23.05 -8.46 -10.14
CA HIS A 19 -24.08 -9.16 -9.35
C HIS A 19 -24.32 -10.59 -9.85
N HIS A 20 -24.46 -10.78 -11.18
CA HIS A 20 -24.74 -12.09 -11.73
C HIS A 20 -23.58 -13.06 -11.45
N LEU A 21 -22.34 -12.64 -11.74
CA LEU A 21 -21.15 -13.44 -11.46
C LEU A 21 -20.96 -13.74 -9.97
N ALA A 22 -21.30 -12.80 -9.09
CA ALA A 22 -21.17 -12.97 -7.65
C ALA A 22 -22.13 -14.04 -7.09
N ASN A 23 -23.31 -14.20 -7.71
CA ASN A 23 -24.32 -15.19 -7.33
C ASN A 23 -24.08 -16.59 -7.91
N LEU A 24 -23.15 -16.76 -8.87
CA LEU A 24 -22.82 -18.07 -9.41
C LEU A 24 -22.10 -18.94 -8.34
N PRO A 25 -22.14 -20.28 -8.49
CA PRO A 25 -21.42 -21.18 -7.59
C PRO A 25 -19.93 -20.82 -7.49
N GLY A 26 -19.36 -20.88 -6.28
CA GLY A 26 -17.93 -20.62 -6.08
C GLY A 26 -17.03 -21.54 -6.92
N SER A 27 -17.44 -22.79 -7.15
CA SER A 27 -16.75 -23.72 -8.04
C SER A 27 -16.56 -23.17 -9.47
N SER A 28 -17.50 -22.33 -9.92
CA SER A 28 -17.48 -21.65 -11.23
C SER A 28 -16.73 -20.32 -11.18
N VAL A 29 -17.00 -19.46 -10.19
CA VAL A 29 -16.44 -18.10 -10.10
C VAL A 29 -15.73 -17.88 -8.76
N GLY A 30 -14.43 -17.59 -8.85
CA GLY A 30 -13.54 -17.42 -7.70
C GLY A 30 -13.44 -15.99 -7.20
N THR A 31 -12.94 -15.09 -8.06
CA THR A 31 -12.73 -13.67 -7.72
C THR A 31 -13.25 -12.78 -8.84
N ILE A 32 -13.85 -11.65 -8.48
CA ILE A 32 -14.37 -10.63 -9.38
C ILE A 32 -13.74 -9.29 -9.00
N PHE A 33 -12.93 -8.71 -9.87
CA PHE A 33 -12.42 -7.35 -9.72
C PHE A 33 -13.39 -6.39 -10.40
N ALA A 34 -14.00 -5.50 -9.63
CA ALA A 34 -14.97 -4.52 -10.13
C ALA A 34 -14.40 -3.11 -9.95
N THR A 35 -14.25 -2.37 -11.05
CA THR A 35 -13.62 -1.04 -11.04
C THR A 35 -14.58 0.05 -11.51
N SER A 36 -14.39 1.27 -11.02
CA SER A 36 -15.21 2.45 -11.31
C SER A 36 -14.34 3.69 -11.52
N ARG A 37 -14.97 4.82 -11.88
CA ARG A 37 -14.30 6.12 -12.02
C ARG A 37 -14.21 6.89 -10.68
N SER A 38 -14.98 6.47 -9.70
CA SER A 38 -15.12 7.06 -8.36
C SER A 38 -15.79 6.04 -7.46
N GLU A 39 -15.71 6.22 -6.14
CA GLU A 39 -16.53 5.44 -5.21
C GLU A 39 -18.00 5.51 -5.61
N HIS A 40 -18.67 4.37 -5.43
CA HIS A 40 -20.09 4.24 -5.68
C HIS A 40 -20.70 3.30 -4.65
N PRO A 41 -21.77 3.71 -3.93
CA PRO A 41 -22.41 2.90 -2.89
C PRO A 41 -22.73 1.47 -3.36
N ASN A 42 -23.26 1.32 -4.58
CA ASN A 42 -23.55 0.01 -5.18
C ASN A 42 -22.38 -0.98 -5.20
N LEU A 43 -21.15 -0.53 -5.51
CA LEU A 43 -19.98 -1.41 -5.51
C LEU A 43 -19.51 -1.72 -4.10
N GLN A 44 -19.68 -0.77 -3.17
CA GLN A 44 -19.39 -0.97 -1.76
C GLN A 44 -20.33 -2.02 -1.17
N GLU A 45 -21.64 -1.86 -1.35
CA GLU A 45 -22.68 -2.81 -0.95
C GLU A 45 -22.44 -4.19 -1.56
N LEU A 46 -22.16 -4.26 -2.87
CA LEU A 46 -21.89 -5.54 -3.54
C LEU A 46 -20.64 -6.23 -2.97
N SER A 47 -19.57 -5.48 -2.68
CA SER A 47 -18.35 -6.04 -2.08
C SER A 47 -18.52 -6.45 -0.63
N GLN A 48 -19.42 -5.82 0.12
CA GLN A 48 -19.80 -6.20 1.48
C GLN A 48 -20.71 -7.44 1.48
N GLN A 49 -21.56 -7.59 0.47
CA GLN A 49 -22.45 -8.73 0.32
C GLN A 49 -21.72 -9.98 -0.17
N PHE A 50 -20.71 -9.83 -1.04
CA PHE A 50 -19.98 -10.94 -1.64
C PHE A 50 -18.48 -10.77 -1.48
N ASP A 51 -17.87 -11.55 -0.58
CA ASP A 51 -16.41 -11.52 -0.33
C ASP A 51 -15.55 -11.72 -1.59
N ARG A 52 -16.09 -12.38 -2.62
CA ARG A 52 -15.41 -12.62 -3.89
C ARG A 52 -15.37 -11.39 -4.81
N VAL A 53 -16.14 -10.35 -4.54
CA VAL A 53 -16.10 -9.07 -5.27
C VAL A 53 -15.08 -8.16 -4.59
N LYS A 54 -13.97 -7.92 -5.29
CA LYS A 54 -12.89 -7.04 -4.85
C LYS A 54 -13.00 -5.70 -5.57
N ARG A 55 -13.02 -4.62 -4.80
CA ARG A 55 -12.90 -3.26 -5.33
C ARG A 55 -11.44 -3.00 -5.68
N ASP A 56 -11.19 -2.52 -6.89
CA ASP A 56 -9.85 -2.17 -7.39
C ASP A 56 -9.92 -0.82 -8.12
N ASP A 57 -10.26 0.24 -7.37
CA ASP A 57 -10.36 1.60 -7.88
C ASP A 57 -9.00 2.30 -7.80
N LEU A 58 -8.27 2.29 -8.92
CA LEU A 58 -6.97 2.95 -9.00
C LEU A 58 -7.07 4.47 -8.79
N THR A 59 -8.13 5.12 -9.26
CA THR A 59 -8.26 6.58 -9.19
C THR A 59 -8.36 7.04 -7.75
N GLU A 60 -9.26 6.42 -6.99
CA GLU A 60 -9.44 6.71 -5.58
C GLU A 60 -8.20 6.36 -4.75
N THR A 61 -7.63 5.17 -4.99
CA THR A 61 -6.44 4.71 -4.28
C THR A 61 -5.26 5.65 -4.55
N PHE A 62 -5.14 6.18 -5.77
CA PHE A 62 -4.09 7.13 -6.14
C PHE A 62 -4.31 8.49 -5.48
N HIS A 63 -5.54 8.99 -5.47
CA HIS A 63 -5.88 10.23 -4.76
C HIS A 63 -5.51 10.13 -3.28
N THR A 64 -5.82 9.01 -2.63
CA THR A 64 -5.55 8.81 -1.20
C THR A 64 -4.05 8.61 -0.94
N ASN A 65 -3.41 7.65 -1.60
CA ASN A 65 -2.05 7.23 -1.28
C ASN A 65 -0.98 8.19 -1.82
N VAL A 66 -1.22 8.85 -2.96
CA VAL A 66 -0.21 9.61 -3.69
C VAL A 66 -0.52 11.10 -3.67
N THR A 67 -1.65 11.52 -4.25
CA THR A 67 -1.99 12.95 -4.36
C THR A 67 -2.20 13.60 -2.99
N GLY A 68 -2.92 12.93 -2.08
CA GLY A 68 -3.11 13.38 -0.70
C GLY A 68 -1.78 13.55 0.03
N THR A 69 -0.92 12.54 -0.03
CA THR A 69 0.43 12.58 0.56
C THR A 69 1.28 13.70 -0.01
N HIS A 70 1.28 13.89 -1.34
CA HIS A 70 1.97 15.00 -2.01
C HIS A 70 1.51 16.34 -1.45
N ASN A 71 0.18 16.58 -1.43
CA ASN A 71 -0.41 17.85 -1.03
C ASN A 71 -0.11 18.17 0.45
N VAL A 72 -0.26 17.19 1.34
CA VAL A 72 0.05 17.36 2.77
C VAL A 72 1.53 17.65 2.96
N THR A 73 2.41 16.88 2.33
CA THR A 73 3.87 17.09 2.43
C THR A 73 4.23 18.50 1.98
N ARG A 74 3.74 18.93 0.80
CA ARG A 74 3.96 20.29 0.27
C ARG A 74 3.50 21.38 1.22
N ALA A 75 2.31 21.23 1.80
CA ALA A 75 1.75 22.21 2.72
C ALA A 75 2.55 22.33 4.03
N PHE A 76 3.13 21.22 4.51
CA PHE A 76 3.86 21.17 5.79
C PHE A 76 5.37 21.39 5.65
N LEU A 77 5.94 21.37 4.44
CA LEU A 77 7.37 21.61 4.21
C LEU A 77 7.91 22.89 4.90
N PRO A 78 7.23 24.06 4.85
CA PRO A 78 7.70 25.25 5.57
C PRO A 78 7.83 25.02 7.08
N LEU A 79 6.90 24.28 7.70
CA LEU A 79 6.95 23.97 9.14
C LEU A 79 8.06 22.98 9.46
N LEU A 80 8.28 22.00 8.59
CA LEU A 80 9.35 21.02 8.76
C LEU A 80 10.74 21.66 8.65
N ARG A 81 10.90 22.74 7.86
CA ARG A 81 12.16 23.48 7.76
C ARG A 81 12.62 24.09 9.08
N GLU A 82 11.68 24.47 9.94
CA GLU A 82 11.95 25.01 11.28
C GLU A 82 12.36 23.91 12.29
N GLY A 83 12.16 22.64 11.93
CA GLY A 83 12.51 21.50 12.77
C GLY A 83 14.01 21.18 12.76
N ARG A 84 14.54 20.78 13.93
CA ARG A 84 15.92 20.26 14.06
C ARG A 84 16.13 18.95 13.29
N LYS A 85 15.10 18.11 13.19
CA LYS A 85 15.10 16.87 12.42
C LYS A 85 14.10 17.00 11.27
N LYS A 86 14.62 17.15 10.05
CA LYS A 86 13.83 17.31 8.83
C LYS A 86 13.57 15.95 8.19
N LEU A 87 12.70 15.16 8.81
CA LEU A 87 12.41 13.79 8.39
C LEU A 87 10.95 13.65 7.95
N VAL A 88 10.73 13.06 6.78
CA VAL A 88 9.42 12.62 6.30
C VAL A 88 9.46 11.12 6.07
N VAL A 89 8.52 10.40 6.66
CA VAL A 89 8.37 8.95 6.49
C VAL A 89 7.01 8.65 5.87
N ASN A 90 7.03 8.09 4.67
CA ASN A 90 5.86 7.60 3.97
C ASN A 90 5.64 6.14 4.32
N ILE A 91 4.47 5.80 4.89
CA ILE A 91 4.11 4.41 5.15
C ILE A 91 3.79 3.72 3.82
N SER A 92 4.71 2.88 3.37
CA SER A 92 4.64 2.12 2.12
C SER A 92 4.51 0.61 2.41
N THR A 93 4.98 -0.23 1.50
CA THR A 93 4.91 -1.69 1.58
C THR A 93 5.90 -2.31 0.61
N THR A 94 6.40 -3.50 0.91
CA THR A 94 7.19 -4.32 -0.04
C THR A 94 6.40 -4.67 -1.30
N LEU A 95 5.06 -4.68 -1.25
CA LEU A 95 4.20 -4.92 -2.41
C LEU A 95 4.29 -3.81 -3.49
N GLY A 96 4.79 -2.63 -3.13
CA GLY A 96 5.04 -1.52 -4.05
C GLY A 96 6.40 -1.61 -4.75
N SER A 97 7.19 -2.65 -4.47
CA SER A 97 8.46 -2.91 -5.13
C SER A 97 8.24 -3.56 -6.49
N MET A 98 8.78 -2.96 -7.54
CA MET A 98 8.83 -3.54 -8.88
C MET A 98 9.78 -4.74 -8.93
N THR A 99 10.89 -4.68 -8.19
CA THR A 99 11.85 -5.80 -8.07
C THR A 99 11.20 -7.02 -7.42
N LEU A 100 10.40 -6.83 -6.36
CA LEU A 100 9.72 -7.92 -5.66
C LEU A 100 8.34 -8.27 -6.25
N ALA A 101 7.87 -7.57 -7.29
CA ALA A 101 6.56 -7.82 -7.89
C ALA A 101 6.30 -9.30 -8.28
N PRO A 102 7.29 -10.06 -8.82
CA PRO A 102 7.10 -11.48 -9.11
C PRO A 102 6.85 -12.34 -7.85
N VAL A 103 7.45 -12.00 -6.72
CA VAL A 103 7.26 -12.68 -5.42
C VAL A 103 5.81 -12.55 -4.96
N TYR A 104 5.22 -11.36 -5.15
CA TYR A 104 3.85 -11.05 -4.71
C TYR A 104 2.76 -11.31 -5.76
N LYS A 105 3.01 -12.14 -6.77
CA LYS A 105 2.03 -12.47 -7.82
C LYS A 105 0.68 -12.98 -7.28
N GLY A 106 0.70 -13.67 -6.13
CA GLY A 106 -0.49 -14.23 -5.48
C GLY A 106 -1.32 -13.22 -4.68
N SER A 107 -0.90 -11.96 -4.57
CA SER A 107 -1.64 -10.88 -3.89
C SER A 107 -2.30 -9.97 -4.94
N PRO A 108 -3.60 -10.16 -5.27
CA PRO A 108 -4.20 -9.47 -6.41
C PRO A 108 -4.77 -8.10 -6.02
N THR A 109 -3.88 -7.16 -5.72
CA THR A 109 -4.21 -5.79 -5.29
C THR A 109 -3.52 -4.74 -6.17
N PRO A 110 -3.74 -4.75 -7.50
CA PRO A 110 -2.93 -3.97 -8.43
C PRO A 110 -3.05 -2.45 -8.22
N ALA A 111 -4.23 -1.88 -7.92
CA ALA A 111 -4.34 -0.46 -7.58
C ALA A 111 -3.47 -0.08 -6.36
N TYR A 112 -3.49 -0.92 -5.32
CA TYR A 112 -2.67 -0.71 -4.13
C TYR A 112 -1.17 -0.78 -4.45
N LYS A 113 -0.72 -1.80 -5.20
CA LYS A 113 0.69 -1.95 -5.60
C LYS A 113 1.18 -0.78 -6.44
N ILE A 114 0.41 -0.39 -7.45
CA ILE A 114 0.75 0.73 -8.36
C ILE A 114 0.88 2.03 -7.56
N THR A 115 -0.07 2.32 -6.68
CA THR A 115 -0.06 3.57 -5.92
C THR A 115 1.04 3.61 -4.86
N LYS A 116 1.42 2.46 -4.28
CA LYS A 116 2.58 2.37 -3.39
C LYS A 116 3.91 2.48 -4.14
N ALA A 117 4.00 1.96 -5.37
CA ALA A 117 5.14 2.21 -6.26
C ALA A 117 5.24 3.71 -6.65
N ALA A 118 4.11 4.37 -6.92
CA ALA A 118 4.08 5.81 -7.18
C ALA A 118 4.47 6.63 -5.94
N LEU A 119 4.03 6.23 -4.73
CA LEU A 119 4.46 6.82 -3.47
C LEU A 119 5.96 6.63 -3.20
N ASN A 120 6.50 5.46 -3.57
CA ASN A 120 7.94 5.20 -3.54
C ASN A 120 8.70 6.18 -4.45
N MET A 121 8.25 6.36 -5.70
CA MET A 121 8.86 7.34 -6.61
C MET A 121 8.74 8.78 -6.06
N LEU A 122 7.58 9.15 -5.49
CA LEU A 122 7.40 10.45 -4.84
C LEU A 122 8.43 10.67 -3.71
N THR A 123 8.68 9.63 -2.91
CA THR A 123 9.71 9.66 -1.85
C THR A 123 11.09 9.93 -2.43
N VAL A 124 11.46 9.25 -3.52
CA VAL A 124 12.77 9.42 -4.18
C VAL A 124 12.92 10.83 -4.77
N GLN A 125 11.88 11.36 -5.43
CA GLN A 125 11.94 12.71 -6.00
C GLN A 125 12.10 13.77 -4.90
N TYR A 126 11.35 13.66 -3.81
CA TYR A 126 11.45 14.61 -2.70
C TYR A 126 12.79 14.48 -1.96
N ALA A 127 13.32 13.26 -1.83
CA ALA A 127 14.66 13.05 -1.30
C ALA A 127 15.70 13.84 -2.09
N GLN A 128 15.61 13.86 -3.42
CA GLN A 128 16.54 14.58 -4.30
C GLN A 128 16.33 16.10 -4.22
N ASP A 129 15.09 16.56 -4.35
CA ASP A 129 14.75 17.99 -4.39
C ASP A 129 15.15 18.73 -3.10
N TYR A 130 14.96 18.08 -1.95
CA TYR A 130 15.17 18.70 -0.63
C TYR A 130 16.45 18.24 0.09
N ALA A 131 17.31 17.45 -0.58
CA ALA A 131 18.58 16.98 0.00
C ALA A 131 19.47 18.13 0.49
N SER A 132 19.60 19.18 -0.33
CA SER A 132 20.45 20.36 -0.03
C SER A 132 19.96 21.14 1.20
N GLU A 133 18.69 20.99 1.56
CA GLU A 133 18.08 21.61 2.74
C GLU A 133 18.22 20.76 4.01
N GLY A 134 18.84 19.60 3.91
CA GLY A 134 19.05 18.65 5.00
C GLY A 134 17.84 17.75 5.29
N PHE A 135 16.89 17.64 4.37
CA PHE A 135 15.77 16.71 4.53
C PHE A 135 16.20 15.26 4.30
N THR A 136 15.51 14.36 5.02
CA THR A 136 15.53 12.92 4.76
C THR A 136 14.10 12.47 4.48
N PHE A 137 13.90 11.81 3.34
CA PHE A 137 12.64 11.19 2.95
C PHE A 137 12.82 9.67 2.91
N LEU A 138 11.91 8.94 3.55
CA LEU A 138 11.92 7.48 3.58
C LEU A 138 10.55 6.91 3.19
N ALA A 139 10.58 5.75 2.54
CA ALA A 139 9.44 4.86 2.48
C ALA A 139 9.65 3.74 3.51
N VAL A 140 8.63 3.41 4.30
CA VAL A 140 8.74 2.35 5.30
C VAL A 140 7.62 1.33 5.12
N SER A 141 8.00 0.06 4.96
CA SER A 141 7.08 -1.07 5.03
C SER A 141 6.86 -1.43 6.51
N PRO A 142 5.64 -1.27 7.06
CA PRO A 142 5.35 -1.52 8.47
C PRO A 142 5.09 -3.00 8.78
N GLY A 143 5.24 -3.87 7.78
CA GLY A 143 4.87 -5.28 7.83
C GLY A 143 3.39 -5.56 7.49
N TRP A 144 3.03 -6.84 7.43
CA TRP A 144 1.65 -7.27 7.22
C TRP A 144 0.92 -7.31 8.57
N LEU A 145 0.07 -6.31 8.81
CA LEU A 145 -0.53 -6.06 10.13
C LEU A 145 -1.99 -6.51 10.24
N GLN A 146 -2.36 -7.07 11.39
CA GLN A 146 -3.71 -7.52 11.75
C GLN A 146 -4.65 -6.33 11.98
N THR A 147 -5.09 -5.73 10.87
CA THR A 147 -5.99 -4.58 10.77
C THR A 147 -7.13 -4.91 9.83
N ASP A 148 -8.11 -4.02 9.68
CA ASP A 148 -9.17 -4.17 8.67
C ASP A 148 -8.61 -4.36 7.26
N MET A 149 -7.49 -3.72 6.94
CA MET A 149 -6.82 -3.84 5.64
C MET A 149 -6.01 -5.13 5.49
N GLY A 150 -5.32 -5.56 6.54
CA GLY A 150 -4.46 -6.75 6.49
C GLY A 150 -5.19 -8.07 6.74
N GLY A 151 -6.33 -8.03 7.44
CA GLY A 151 -7.12 -9.18 7.83
C GLY A 151 -6.53 -9.97 9.00
N SER A 152 -7.31 -10.92 9.52
CA SER A 152 -6.94 -11.74 10.69
C SER A 152 -5.76 -12.69 10.46
N ARG A 153 -5.41 -12.96 9.19
CA ARG A 153 -4.28 -13.83 8.82
C ARG A 153 -2.96 -13.09 8.70
N ALA A 154 -2.95 -11.78 8.96
CA ALA A 154 -1.72 -11.00 8.90
C ALA A 154 -0.74 -11.41 9.99
N ASP A 155 0.54 -11.23 9.68
CA ASP A 155 1.66 -11.76 10.48
C ASP A 155 1.77 -11.12 11.86
N LEU A 156 1.57 -9.81 11.95
CA LEU A 156 1.93 -9.02 13.12
C LEU A 156 0.75 -8.25 13.71
N PRO A 157 0.69 -8.05 15.04
CA PRO A 157 -0.18 -7.06 15.65
C PRO A 157 0.17 -5.63 15.21
N PRO A 158 -0.81 -4.70 15.13
CA PRO A 158 -0.54 -3.31 14.75
C PRO A 158 0.48 -2.59 15.65
N ALA A 159 0.48 -2.90 16.96
CA ALA A 159 1.42 -2.33 17.92
C ALA A 159 2.89 -2.67 17.58
N THR A 160 3.16 -3.89 17.10
CA THR A 160 4.50 -4.31 16.66
C THR A 160 4.97 -3.51 15.45
N GLY A 161 4.08 -3.33 14.46
CA GLY A 161 4.37 -2.51 13.29
C GLY A 161 4.66 -1.06 13.63
N ALA A 162 3.84 -0.46 14.50
CA ALA A 162 4.03 0.91 14.97
C ALA A 162 5.37 1.10 15.69
N GLN A 163 5.75 0.17 16.57
CA GLN A 163 7.04 0.22 17.24
C GLN A 163 8.20 0.12 16.25
N GLY A 164 8.14 -0.80 15.27
CA GLY A 164 9.17 -0.93 14.24
C GLY A 164 9.35 0.35 13.41
N VAL A 165 8.25 1.03 13.06
CA VAL A 165 8.30 2.32 12.36
C VAL A 165 8.94 3.40 13.24
N LEU A 166 8.57 3.47 14.52
CA LEU A 166 9.14 4.45 15.46
C LEU A 166 10.64 4.24 15.65
N ASP A 167 11.10 2.99 15.74
CA ASP A 167 12.51 2.65 15.80
C ASP A 167 13.29 3.19 14.59
N ILE A 168 12.74 3.03 13.38
CA ILE A 168 13.31 3.61 12.17
C ILE A 168 13.33 5.14 12.30
N VAL A 169 12.21 5.77 12.65
CA VAL A 169 12.11 7.24 12.80
C VAL A 169 13.17 7.77 13.76
N GLN A 170 13.42 7.07 14.88
CA GLN A 170 14.41 7.48 15.86
C GLN A 170 15.85 7.31 15.35
N LYS A 171 16.16 6.15 14.75
CA LYS A 171 17.53 5.77 14.32
C LYS A 171 17.94 6.32 12.94
N THR A 172 16.99 6.84 12.16
CA THR A 172 17.23 7.32 10.79
C THR A 172 18.32 8.38 10.73
N THR A 173 19.22 8.23 9.77
CA THR A 173 20.30 9.16 9.42
C THR A 173 20.18 9.68 7.98
N PRO A 174 20.83 10.81 7.62
CA PRO A 174 20.78 11.35 6.26
C PRO A 174 21.29 10.41 5.15
N SER A 175 22.16 9.43 5.47
CA SER A 175 22.65 8.45 4.48
C SER A 175 21.53 7.52 3.97
N GLN A 176 20.38 7.52 4.65
CA GLN A 176 19.22 6.74 4.27
C GLN A 176 18.22 7.55 3.42
N ASN A 177 18.50 8.82 3.12
CA ASN A 177 17.60 9.65 2.32
C ASN A 177 17.30 9.00 0.96
N GLY A 178 16.00 8.93 0.62
CA GLY A 178 15.53 8.35 -0.62
C GLY A 178 15.60 6.82 -0.66
N LYS A 179 15.55 6.14 0.49
CA LYS A 179 15.49 4.67 0.60
C LYS A 179 14.12 4.16 1.04
N ALA A 180 13.84 2.89 0.72
CA ALA A 180 12.77 2.12 1.34
C ALA A 180 13.34 1.20 2.40
N LEU A 181 12.75 1.20 3.59
CA LEU A 181 13.16 0.34 4.70
C LEU A 181 12.02 -0.57 5.11
N ASN A 182 12.37 -1.78 5.53
CA ASN A 182 11.45 -2.66 6.21
C ASN A 182 11.63 -2.52 7.72
N ILE A 183 10.58 -2.78 8.49
CA ILE A 183 10.73 -2.88 9.94
C ILE A 183 11.57 -4.10 10.33
N HIS A 184 12.21 -4.01 11.50
CA HIS A 184 12.87 -5.13 12.15
C HIS A 184 11.96 -5.70 13.24
N VAL A 185 11.75 -7.02 13.23
CA VAL A 185 11.07 -7.75 14.30
C VAL A 185 11.96 -8.94 14.69
N PRO A 186 12.42 -9.02 15.95
CA PRO A 186 13.26 -10.13 16.40
C PRO A 186 12.61 -11.50 16.13
N GLY A 187 13.36 -12.41 15.53
CA GLY A 187 12.91 -13.75 15.17
C GLY A 187 12.30 -13.87 13.77
N TRP A 188 12.21 -12.77 13.01
CA TRP A 188 11.69 -12.75 11.64
C TRP A 188 12.78 -12.61 10.56
N GLU A 189 14.06 -12.63 10.95
CA GLU A 189 15.20 -12.45 10.05
C GLU A 189 15.38 -13.62 9.07
N GLU A 190 14.98 -14.83 9.47
CA GLU A 190 15.11 -16.07 8.68
C GLU A 190 13.75 -16.73 8.38
N ASN A 191 12.66 -15.97 8.41
CA ASN A 191 11.34 -16.50 8.15
C ASN A 191 11.24 -17.10 6.73
N GLU A 192 10.73 -18.34 6.62
CA GLU A 192 10.56 -19.06 5.34
C GLU A 192 9.39 -18.51 4.48
N GLY A 193 8.58 -17.62 5.05
CA GLY A 193 7.45 -16.99 4.37
C GLY A 193 7.84 -15.88 3.37
N LEU A 194 6.84 -15.40 2.61
CA LEU A 194 7.02 -14.31 1.64
C LEU A 194 7.37 -12.96 2.29
N ASN A 195 7.03 -12.80 3.57
CA ASN A 195 7.32 -11.60 4.34
C ASN A 195 8.48 -11.88 5.28
N GLN A 196 9.49 -11.03 5.20
CA GLN A 196 10.58 -10.94 6.17
C GLN A 196 10.47 -9.58 6.86
N TYR A 197 10.86 -9.49 8.13
CA TYR A 197 10.89 -8.24 8.90
C TYR A 197 12.28 -8.06 9.50
N ASP A 198 13.27 -7.96 8.61
CA ASP A 198 14.70 -8.04 8.91
C ASP A 198 15.38 -6.66 9.08
N GLY A 199 14.62 -5.57 9.00
CA GLY A 199 15.15 -4.21 9.10
C GLY A 199 15.94 -3.74 7.87
N LYS A 200 16.02 -4.54 6.81
CA LYS A 200 16.85 -4.22 5.64
C LYS A 200 16.19 -3.21 4.71
N GLU A 201 17.01 -2.69 3.80
CA GLU A 201 16.55 -1.88 2.67
C GLU A 201 15.73 -2.75 1.71
N VAL A 202 14.57 -2.24 1.31
CA VAL A 202 13.69 -2.88 0.34
C VAL A 202 14.05 -2.35 -1.05
N PRO A 203 14.30 -3.22 -2.04
CA PRO A 203 14.56 -2.77 -3.39
C PRO A 203 13.29 -2.13 -3.99
N TRP A 204 13.46 -1.15 -4.87
CA TRP A 204 12.35 -0.46 -5.53
C TRP A 204 11.55 -1.32 -6.51
#